data_AF-A0A502CSY8-F1
#
_entry.id   AF-A0A502CSY8-F1
#
_cell.length_a   1.000
_cell.length_b   1.000
_cell.length_c   1.000
_cell.angle_alpha   90.00
_cell.angle_beta   90.00
_cell.angle_gamma   90.00
#
_symmetry.space_group_name_H-M   'P 1'
#
loop_
_entity.id
_entity.type
_entity.pdbx_description
1 polymer ?
#
loop_
_entity_poly.entity_id
_entity_poly.type
_entity_poly.pdbx_seq_one_letter_code
_entity_poly.pdbx_strand_id
1 'polypeptide(L)'
;MSNTSRRIFLAAAGSSAAAAAAVAAAPGALAAPTTGRPDAAEPDGQPLVAYIDDVTSGRVSILFGEDEVVVQDADLVRRLTRAARK
;
A
#
# COMPACT_ATOMS: atom_id res chain seq x y z
N MET A 1 31.86 3.29 16.16
CA MET A 1 30.81 4.34 16.20
C MET A 1 29.38 3.79 16.09
N SER A 2 29.13 2.49 16.32
CA SER A 2 27.82 1.86 16.05
C SER A 2 26.87 1.77 17.26
N ASN A 3 27.37 2.02 18.49
CA ASN A 3 26.56 1.93 19.71
C ASN A 3 25.68 3.19 19.92
N THR A 4 26.20 4.37 19.54
CA THR A 4 25.46 5.64 19.54
C THR A 4 24.31 5.62 18.52
N SER A 5 24.54 5.14 17.29
CA SER A 5 23.48 5.07 16.26
C SER A 5 22.35 4.12 16.61
N ARG A 6 22.61 2.97 17.28
CA ARG A 6 21.53 2.08 17.75
C ARG A 6 20.71 2.72 18.87
N ARG A 7 21.34 3.43 19.81
CA ARG A 7 20.64 4.10 20.91
C ARG A 7 19.74 5.24 20.43
N ILE A 8 20.17 6.00 19.42
CA ILE A 8 19.34 7.06 18.82
C ILE A 8 18.16 6.43 18.04
N PHE A 9 18.39 5.33 17.33
CA PHE A 9 17.33 4.63 16.58
C PHE A 9 16.28 4.00 17.51
N LEU A 10 16.68 3.42 18.65
CA LEU A 10 15.74 2.89 19.65
C LEU A 10 15.01 3.98 20.44
N ALA A 11 15.66 5.13 20.70
CA ALA A 11 14.99 6.28 21.32
C ALA A 11 13.93 6.90 20.40
N ALA A 12 14.19 6.94 19.09
CA ALA A 12 13.23 7.38 18.08
C ALA A 12 12.07 6.39 17.89
N ALA A 13 12.30 5.08 18.08
CA ALA A 13 11.25 4.06 18.02
C ALA A 13 10.34 4.03 19.26
N GLY A 14 10.76 4.62 20.39
CA GLY A 14 10.02 4.59 21.65
C GLY A 14 9.06 5.77 21.91
N SER A 15 8.93 6.73 20.98
CA SER A 15 8.27 8.03 21.23
C SER A 15 7.10 8.36 20.28
N SER A 16 6.34 7.37 19.84
CA SER A 16 5.02 7.56 19.19
C SER A 16 3.85 6.91 19.95
N ALA A 17 4.07 6.52 21.21
CA ALA A 17 3.04 6.01 22.12
C ALA A 17 2.55 7.10 23.07
N ALA A 18 1.79 8.10 22.58
CA ALA A 18 0.97 8.97 23.43
C ALA A 18 -0.04 9.82 22.63
N ALA A 19 -1.06 9.19 22.02
CA ALA A 19 -2.33 9.86 21.73
C ALA A 19 -3.43 8.82 21.45
N ALA A 20 -3.95 8.17 22.50
CA ALA A 20 -5.34 7.69 22.58
C ALA A 20 -5.52 6.76 23.79
N ALA A 21 -5.70 7.33 24.98
CA ALA A 21 -6.32 6.63 26.08
C ALA A 21 -7.50 7.47 26.57
N ALA A 22 -8.71 7.07 26.17
CA ALA A 22 -9.98 7.15 26.93
C ALA A 22 -11.21 7.39 26.02
N VAL A 23 -11.72 6.34 25.36
CA VAL A 23 -13.18 6.18 25.19
C VAL A 23 -13.51 4.68 25.22
N ALA A 24 -13.68 4.15 26.43
CA ALA A 24 -14.27 2.83 26.65
C ALA A 24 -15.79 2.98 26.77
N ALA A 25 -16.54 2.69 25.71
CA ALA A 25 -17.94 2.22 25.74
C ALA A 25 -18.51 2.07 24.32
N ALA A 26 -18.26 0.93 23.66
CA ALA A 26 -19.18 0.27 22.69
C ALA A 26 -18.46 -0.88 21.96
N PRO A 27 -19.11 -2.04 21.75
CA PRO A 27 -18.54 -3.15 20.99
C PRO A 27 -18.73 -2.89 19.48
N GLY A 28 -17.66 -3.05 18.70
CA GLY A 28 -17.73 -3.07 17.23
C GLY A 28 -17.32 -1.76 16.55
N ALA A 29 -16.02 -1.47 16.53
CA ALA A 29 -15.44 -0.51 15.59
C ALA A 29 -13.96 -0.85 15.36
N LEU A 30 -13.72 -1.91 14.58
CA LEU A 30 -12.46 -2.04 13.85
C LEU A 30 -12.44 -0.88 12.86
N ALA A 31 -11.65 0.15 13.17
CA ALA A 31 -11.36 1.23 12.25
C ALA A 31 -10.61 0.64 11.06
N ALA A 32 -11.37 0.24 10.04
CA ALA A 32 -10.85 -0.08 8.74
C ALA A 32 -10.16 1.18 8.20
N PRO A 33 -8.92 1.09 7.69
CA PRO A 33 -8.41 2.16 6.84
C PRO A 33 -9.37 2.25 5.67
N THR A 34 -10.03 3.40 5.53
CA THR A 34 -10.82 3.71 4.36
C THR A 34 -9.82 3.83 3.21
N THR A 35 -9.58 2.71 2.52
CA THR A 35 -9.05 2.74 1.18
C THR A 35 -10.08 3.49 0.37
N GLY A 36 -9.89 4.80 0.26
CA GLY A 36 -10.66 5.64 -0.63
C GLY A 36 -10.67 4.92 -1.96
N ARG A 37 -11.86 4.56 -2.43
CA ARG A 37 -12.03 4.14 -3.81
C ARG A 37 -11.39 5.26 -4.63
N PRO A 38 -10.31 5.01 -5.40
CA PRO A 38 -9.84 6.03 -6.30
C PRO A 38 -11.06 6.30 -7.19
N ASP A 39 -11.60 7.50 -7.08
CA ASP A 39 -12.53 8.01 -8.06
C ASP A 39 -11.87 7.71 -9.40
N ALA A 40 -12.63 7.12 -10.33
CA ALA A 40 -12.14 6.84 -11.66
C ALA A 40 -11.73 8.19 -12.27
N ALA A 41 -10.49 8.59 -12.03
CA ALA A 41 -9.90 9.77 -12.62
C ALA A 41 -10.05 9.55 -14.12
N GLU A 42 -10.66 10.53 -14.78
CA GLU A 42 -10.61 10.64 -16.24
C GLU A 42 -9.17 10.32 -16.68
N PRO A 43 -8.97 9.64 -17.82
CA PRO A 43 -7.64 9.38 -18.33
C PRO A 43 -7.01 10.68 -18.79
N ASP A 44 -6.61 11.52 -17.84
CA ASP A 44 -5.53 12.47 -17.99
C ASP A 44 -4.39 11.64 -18.58
N GLY A 45 -3.80 12.09 -19.69
CA GLY A 45 -2.82 11.34 -20.50
C GLY A 45 -1.50 11.00 -19.79
N GLN A 46 -1.53 10.84 -18.47
CA GLN A 46 -0.49 10.37 -17.61
C GLN A 46 -0.16 8.91 -17.93
N PRO A 47 1.12 8.55 -17.87
CA PRO A 47 1.56 7.18 -18.10
C PRO A 47 1.03 6.28 -16.98
N LEU A 48 0.40 5.18 -17.39
CA LEU A 48 0.03 4.08 -16.50
C LEU A 48 1.03 2.94 -16.68
N VAL A 49 1.65 2.52 -15.58
CA VAL A 49 2.60 1.40 -15.55
C VAL A 49 2.08 0.33 -14.61
N ALA A 50 1.97 -0.90 -15.11
CA ALA A 50 1.67 -2.07 -14.29
C ALA A 50 2.93 -2.92 -14.12
N TYR A 51 3.39 -3.08 -12.88
CA TYR A 51 4.52 -3.91 -12.52
C TYR A 51 4.05 -5.17 -11.79
N ILE A 52 4.53 -6.32 -12.26
CA ILE A 52 4.24 -7.64 -11.70
C ILE A 52 5.58 -8.28 -11.35
N ASP A 53 5.87 -8.37 -10.06
CA ASP A 53 7.11 -8.98 -9.56
C ASP A 53 7.10 -10.51 -9.74
N ASP A 54 5.99 -11.14 -9.33
CA ASP A 54 5.76 -12.58 -9.47
C ASP A 54 4.34 -12.84 -9.98
N VAL A 55 4.26 -13.44 -11.17
CA VAL A 55 2.99 -13.79 -11.83
C VAL A 55 2.16 -14.81 -11.05
N THR A 56 2.77 -15.61 -10.17
CA THR A 56 2.07 -16.61 -9.35
C THR A 56 1.49 -16.00 -8.08
N SER A 57 2.07 -14.90 -7.61
CA SER A 57 1.61 -14.20 -6.41
C SER A 57 0.25 -13.55 -6.57
N GLY A 58 -0.15 -13.21 -7.81
CA GLY A 58 -1.39 -12.49 -8.11
C GLY A 58 -1.37 -11.01 -7.70
N ARG A 59 -0.19 -10.45 -7.40
CA ARG A 59 -0.02 -9.05 -7.00
C ARG A 59 0.43 -8.20 -8.19
N VAL A 60 -0.15 -7.02 -8.33
CA VAL A 60 0.26 -6.00 -9.31
C VAL A 60 0.43 -4.65 -8.61
N SER A 61 1.58 -4.02 -8.82
CA SER A 61 1.77 -2.61 -8.50
C SER A 61 1.38 -1.78 -9.72
N ILE A 62 0.45 -0.84 -9.53
CA ILE A 62 -0.01 0.07 -10.57
C ILE A 62 0.51 1.45 -10.20
N LEU A 63 1.38 2.00 -11.05
CA LEU A 63 1.76 3.40 -11.03
C LEU A 63 0.85 4.17 -11.96
N PHE A 64 0.23 5.23 -11.46
CA PHE A 64 -0.52 6.20 -12.24
C PHE A 64 -0.10 7.61 -11.83
N GLY A 65 0.64 8.28 -12.70
CA GLY A 65 1.25 9.57 -12.36
C GLY A 65 2.23 9.43 -11.18
N GLU A 66 1.86 10.00 -10.04
CA GLU A 66 2.64 10.02 -8.79
C GLU A 66 2.18 8.97 -7.78
N ASP A 67 1.01 8.37 -8.03
CA ASP A 67 0.39 7.41 -7.11
C ASP A 67 0.80 5.98 -7.43
N GLU A 68 1.13 5.21 -6.39
CA GLU A 68 1.34 3.77 -6.46
C GLU A 68 0.22 3.04 -5.71
N VAL A 69 -0.44 2.11 -6.40
CA VAL A 69 -1.51 1.27 -5.86
C VAL A 69 -1.17 -0.19 -6.05
N VAL A 70 -1.11 -0.95 -4.95
CA VAL A 70 -0.91 -2.40 -4.99
C VAL A 70 -2.26 -3.11 -4.95
N VAL A 71 -2.55 -3.88 -5.99
CA VAL A 71 -3.78 -4.65 -6.13
C VAL A 71 -3.46 -6.14 -6.13
N GLN A 72 -4.29 -6.91 -5.44
CA GLN A 72 -4.22 -8.37 -5.42
C GLN A 72 -5.34 -8.94 -6.30
N ASP A 73 -5.03 -9.27 -7.56
CA ASP A 73 -5.96 -9.83 -8.54
C ASP A 73 -5.23 -10.80 -9.48
N ALA A 74 -5.44 -12.10 -9.25
CA ALA A 74 -4.83 -13.15 -10.06
C ALA A 74 -5.35 -13.18 -11.50
N ASP A 75 -6.60 -12.80 -11.76
CA ASP A 75 -7.18 -12.79 -13.10
C ASP A 75 -6.69 -11.61 -13.92
N LEU A 76 -6.46 -10.45 -13.30
CA LEU A 76 -5.78 -9.32 -13.94
C LEU A 76 -4.35 -9.69 -14.34
N VAL A 77 -3.57 -10.28 -13.42
CA VAL A 77 -2.19 -10.72 -13.69
C VAL A 77 -2.15 -11.73 -14.86
N ARG A 78 -3.08 -12.69 -14.89
CA ARG A 78 -3.18 -13.66 -16.00
C ARG A 78 -3.48 -12.97 -17.33
N ARG A 79 -4.38 -11.99 -17.36
CA ARG A 79 -4.72 -11.22 -18.57
C ARG A 79 -3.52 -10.44 -19.10
N LEU A 80 -2.81 -9.72 -18.22
CA LEU A 80 -1.61 -8.97 -18.59
C LEU A 80 -0.49 -9.89 -19.08
N THR A 81 -0.25 -11.00 -18.38
CA THR A 81 0.77 -11.99 -18.78
C THR A 81 0.48 -12.61 -20.14
N ARG A 82 -0.80 -12.87 -20.45
CA ARG A 82 -1.21 -13.38 -21.76
C ARG A 82 -0.99 -12.34 -22.87
N ALA A 83 -1.29 -11.07 -22.60
CA ALA A 83 -1.09 -10.00 -23.56
C ALA A 83 0.41 -9.76 -23.86
N ALA A 84 1.28 -9.86 -22.85
CA ALA A 84 2.71 -9.67 -23.00
C ALA A 84 3.44 -10.78 -23.80
N ARG A 85 2.82 -11.95 -23.96
CA ARG A 85 3.38 -13.09 -24.71
C ARG A 85 2.91 -13.17 -26.16
N LYS A 86 2.08 -12.22 -26.60
CA LYS A 86 1.58 -12.16 -27.96
C LYS A 86 2.52 -11.33 -28.83
#